data_AF-A0A4S4NH19-F1
#
_entry.id   AF-A0A4S4NH19-F1
#
_cell.length_a   1.000
_cell.length_b   1.000
_cell.length_c   1.000
_cell.angle_alpha   90.00
_cell.angle_beta   90.00
_cell.angle_gamma   90.00
#
_symmetry.space_group_name_H-M   'P 1'
#
loop_
_entity.id
_entity.type
_entity.pdbx_description
1 polymer ?
#
loop_
_entity_poly.entity_id
_entity_poly.type
_entity_poly.pdbx_seq_one_letter_code
_entity_poly.pdbx_strand_id
1 'polypeptide(L)'
;MEDVGFVCFTAGTLIKTAYGNTPVEHLQTDDLVATKDNGLQPIRWIGCKHLTVEQLNGCKDLRPVRIRTGALGPESPAQDLCVSPQHRILIRSKIAHRMFAETEVLVAAKHLCGIEGIDICPPKNSVAYYHVLFDQHEILFANNAETESLYLGPEALNCVGFCARTEIQKLFPEVRELDFAPKPCRALVSGREARQMVSRHKKNARTLVDILPLQNPCGHALAEAIAQRSEPGSRRAGARHEKV
;
A
#
# COMPACT_ATOMS: atom_id res chain seq x y z
N MET A 1 -11.70 5.23 -23.45
CA MET A 1 -10.30 4.78 -23.55
C MET A 1 -9.81 4.68 -22.13
N GLU A 2 -9.96 3.48 -21.55
CA GLU A 2 -9.60 3.21 -20.15
C GLU A 2 -8.10 3.41 -19.95
N ASP A 3 -7.75 4.04 -18.83
CA ASP A 3 -6.38 4.38 -18.45
C ASP A 3 -5.57 3.10 -18.22
N VAL A 4 -4.81 2.70 -19.23
CA VAL A 4 -3.83 1.60 -19.18
C VAL A 4 -2.61 2.06 -18.36
N GLY A 5 -2.77 2.12 -17.04
CA GLY A 5 -1.70 2.44 -16.11
C GLY A 5 -1.65 1.42 -14.99
N PHE A 6 -0.44 0.98 -14.67
CA PHE A 6 -0.20 -0.03 -13.65
C PHE A 6 -0.10 0.58 -12.26
N VAL A 7 -0.25 -0.27 -11.26
CA VAL A 7 0.04 0.01 -9.84
C VAL A 7 1.52 -0.30 -9.56
N CYS A 8 2.33 0.72 -9.28
CA CYS A 8 3.75 0.55 -9.00
C CYS A 8 4.26 1.54 -7.95
N PHE A 9 5.23 1.10 -7.15
CA PHE A 9 6.08 1.95 -6.33
C PHE A 9 7.29 2.41 -7.13
N THR A 10 7.88 3.56 -6.80
CA THR A 10 9.19 3.95 -7.34
C THR A 10 10.32 3.47 -6.43
N ALA A 11 11.52 3.25 -6.99
CA ALA A 11 12.73 2.97 -6.19
C ALA A 11 12.90 3.96 -5.04
N GLY A 12 13.39 3.48 -3.90
CA GLY A 12 13.55 4.23 -2.66
C GLY A 12 12.29 4.29 -1.79
N THR A 13 11.14 3.80 -2.28
CA THR A 13 9.93 3.69 -1.46
C THR A 13 10.17 2.66 -0.34
N LEU A 14 10.03 3.09 0.91
CA LEU A 14 10.19 2.24 2.08
C LEU A 14 8.89 1.51 2.38
N ILE A 15 8.92 0.19 2.33
CA ILE A 15 7.81 -0.69 2.67
C ILE A 15 8.02 -1.22 4.10
N LYS A 16 6.97 -1.19 4.91
CA LYS A 16 7.02 -1.76 6.27
C LYS A 16 7.06 -3.29 6.20
N THR A 17 8.15 -3.88 6.70
CA THR A 17 8.37 -5.34 6.75
C THR A 17 8.51 -5.85 8.19
N ALA A 18 8.65 -7.17 8.35
CA ALA A 18 8.97 -7.80 9.62
C ALA A 18 10.28 -7.29 10.26
N TYR A 19 11.20 -6.74 9.45
CA TYR A 19 12.52 -6.28 9.89
C TYR A 19 12.64 -4.74 9.93
N GLY A 20 11.51 -4.03 9.81
CA GLY A 20 11.47 -2.57 9.73
C GLY A 20 11.17 -2.08 8.31
N ASN A 21 11.47 -0.81 8.05
CA ASN A 21 11.21 -0.17 6.77
C ASN A 21 12.32 -0.54 5.77
N THR A 22 11.96 -1.27 4.70
CA THR A 22 12.89 -1.77 3.68
C THR A 22 12.57 -1.11 2.33
N PRO A 23 13.58 -0.60 1.59
CA PRO A 23 13.37 -0.11 0.23
C PRO A 23 12.77 -1.18 -0.68
N VAL A 24 11.77 -0.83 -1.50
CA VAL A 24 11.04 -1.76 -2.36
C VAL A 24 11.96 -2.52 -3.32
N GLU A 25 13.05 -1.89 -3.77
CA GLU A 25 14.04 -2.50 -4.65
C GLU A 25 14.89 -3.59 -4.00
N HIS A 26 14.88 -3.70 -2.67
CA HIS A 26 15.59 -4.73 -1.91
C HIS A 26 14.68 -5.89 -1.51
N LEU A 27 13.37 -5.78 -1.73
CA LEU A 27 12.43 -6.85 -1.42
C LEU A 27 12.53 -7.99 -2.43
N GLN A 28 12.25 -9.20 -1.95
CA GLN A 28 12.27 -10.43 -2.73
C GLN A 28 11.01 -11.26 -2.44
N THR A 29 10.76 -12.26 -3.29
CA THR A 29 9.73 -13.27 -3.01
C THR A 29 9.96 -13.90 -1.63
N ASP A 30 8.88 -14.20 -0.93
CA ASP A 30 8.80 -14.72 0.43
C ASP A 30 9.22 -13.76 1.56
N ASP A 31 9.68 -12.53 1.25
CA ASP A 31 9.84 -11.50 2.28
C ASP A 31 8.50 -11.16 2.94
N LEU A 32 8.53 -11.00 4.26
CA LEU A 32 7.34 -10.73 5.07
C LEU A 32 7.05 -9.22 5.17
N VAL A 33 6.00 -8.79 4.50
CA VAL A 33 5.52 -7.40 4.48
C VAL A 33 4.35 -7.24 5.44
N ALA A 34 4.33 -6.15 6.21
CA ALA A 34 3.21 -5.81 7.07
C ALA A 34 2.04 -5.30 6.23
N THR A 35 0.91 -6.01 6.30
CA THR A 35 -0.36 -5.60 5.70
C THR A 35 -1.34 -5.15 6.77
N LYS A 36 -2.30 -4.32 6.36
CA LYS A 36 -3.28 -3.71 7.27
C LYS A 36 -4.21 -4.74 7.92
N ASP A 37 -4.69 -5.71 7.13
CA ASP A 37 -5.80 -6.57 7.53
C ASP A 37 -5.32 -7.98 7.95
N ASN A 38 -4.21 -8.46 7.38
CA ASN A 38 -3.77 -9.86 7.50
C ASN A 38 -2.40 -10.01 8.17
N GLY A 39 -1.87 -8.96 8.80
CA GLY A 39 -0.57 -9.02 9.49
C GLY A 39 0.60 -9.17 8.51
N LEU A 40 1.60 -9.98 8.86
CA LEU A 40 2.75 -10.21 7.97
C LEU A 40 2.38 -11.20 6.87
N GLN A 41 2.49 -10.78 5.61
CA GLN A 41 2.21 -11.61 4.44
C GLN A 41 3.47 -11.78 3.57
N PRO A 42 3.73 -12.99 3.03
CA PRO A 42 4.87 -13.23 2.14
C PRO A 42 4.60 -12.66 0.75
N ILE A 43 5.56 -11.94 0.18
CA ILE A 43 5.50 -11.52 -1.22
C ILE A 43 5.48 -12.76 -2.12
N ARG A 44 4.50 -12.86 -3.01
CA ARG A 44 4.41 -13.96 -3.99
C ARG A 44 5.13 -13.66 -5.28
N TRP A 45 5.16 -12.39 -5.65
CA TRP A 45 5.88 -11.95 -6.83
C TRP A 45 6.27 -10.48 -6.68
N ILE A 46 7.48 -10.17 -7.12
CA ILE A 46 7.96 -8.80 -7.24
C ILE A 46 8.56 -8.59 -8.63
N GLY A 47 8.07 -7.57 -9.33
CA GLY A 47 8.53 -7.22 -10.68
C GLY A 47 9.05 -5.81 -10.75
N CYS A 48 10.03 -5.57 -11.62
CA CYS A 48 10.61 -4.26 -11.85
C CYS A 48 10.51 -3.85 -13.33
N LYS A 49 10.17 -2.59 -13.61
CA LYS A 49 10.19 -1.99 -14.93
C LYS A 49 10.92 -0.65 -14.90
N HIS A 50 11.96 -0.53 -15.71
CA HIS A 50 12.70 0.71 -15.88
C HIS A 50 12.12 1.51 -17.04
N LEU A 51 11.86 2.81 -16.82
CA LEU A 51 11.44 3.75 -17.84
C LEU A 51 12.49 4.85 -18.01
N THR A 52 12.85 5.12 -19.27
CA THR A 52 13.75 6.21 -19.63
C THR A 52 13.04 7.55 -19.62
N VAL A 53 13.82 8.63 -19.62
CA VAL A 53 13.29 10.01 -19.71
C VAL A 53 12.50 10.22 -20.99
N GLU A 54 12.93 9.64 -22.11
CA GLU A 54 12.26 9.71 -23.42
C GLU A 54 10.88 9.05 -23.37
N GLN A 55 10.78 7.88 -22.73
CA GLN A 55 9.51 7.17 -22.53
C GLN A 55 8.54 7.98 -21.66
N LEU A 56 9.03 8.58 -20.58
CA LEU A 56 8.24 9.45 -19.69
C LEU A 56 7.83 10.77 -20.36
N ASN A 57 8.65 11.27 -21.29
CA ASN A 57 8.30 12.42 -22.10
C ASN A 57 7.20 12.08 -23.12
N GLY A 58 7.32 10.93 -23.79
CA GLY A 58 6.39 10.45 -24.79
C GLY A 58 5.00 10.06 -24.26
N CYS A 59 4.88 9.69 -22.98
CA CYS A 59 3.61 9.35 -22.36
C CYS A 59 3.47 9.95 -20.95
N LYS A 60 2.55 10.92 -20.80
CA LYS A 60 2.29 11.58 -19.52
C LYS A 60 1.72 10.63 -18.47
N ASP A 61 0.98 9.61 -18.88
CA ASP A 61 0.31 8.65 -17.99
C ASP A 61 1.29 7.63 -17.36
N LEU A 62 2.57 7.69 -17.74
CA LEU A 62 3.66 6.93 -17.11
C LEU A 62 4.42 7.73 -16.06
N ARG A 63 4.19 9.05 -15.96
CA ARG A 63 4.93 9.93 -15.06
C ARG A 63 4.49 9.70 -13.61
N PRO A 64 5.43 9.59 -12.64
CA PRO A 64 5.05 9.37 -11.25
C PRO A 64 4.15 10.48 -10.72
N VAL A 65 3.25 10.15 -9.80
CA VAL A 65 2.59 11.10 -8.91
C VAL A 65 3.39 11.13 -7.62
N ARG A 66 3.83 12.33 -7.22
CA ARG A 66 4.44 12.57 -5.91
C ARG A 66 3.38 13.03 -4.93
N ILE A 67 3.37 12.39 -3.79
CA ILE A 67 2.59 12.71 -2.60
C ILE A 67 3.59 13.18 -1.55
N ARG A 68 3.62 14.50 -1.27
CA ARG A 68 4.56 15.06 -0.29
C ARG A 68 4.26 14.57 1.13
N THR A 69 5.29 14.59 1.97
CA THR A 69 5.18 14.32 3.41
C THR A 69 3.99 15.08 4.02
N GLY A 70 3.12 14.35 4.74
CA GLY A 70 1.92 14.90 5.39
C GLY A 70 0.75 15.30 4.48
N ALA A 71 0.85 15.10 3.15
CA ALA A 71 -0.19 15.55 2.21
C ALA A 71 -1.51 14.76 2.29
N LEU A 72 -1.48 13.51 2.78
CA LEU A 72 -2.69 12.69 2.94
C LEU A 72 -3.37 12.97 4.28
N GLY A 73 -2.58 13.18 5.33
CA GLY A 73 -3.02 13.44 6.69
C GLY A 73 -1.83 13.56 7.65
N PRO A 74 -2.06 13.73 8.95
CA PRO A 74 -0.98 13.81 9.92
C PRO A 74 -0.05 12.60 9.82
N GLU A 75 1.26 12.83 9.70
CA GLU A 75 2.30 11.79 9.54
C GLU A 75 2.11 10.85 8.34
N SER A 76 1.33 11.26 7.31
CA SER A 76 1.01 10.43 6.15
C SER A 76 1.12 11.18 4.81
N PRO A 77 2.05 10.78 3.92
CA PRO A 77 3.16 9.87 4.19
C PRO A 77 4.18 10.54 5.15
N ALA A 78 5.04 9.74 5.80
CA ALA A 78 6.13 10.23 6.66
C ALA A 78 7.35 10.74 5.87
N GLN A 79 7.44 10.38 4.60
CA GLN A 79 8.41 10.88 3.62
C GLN A 79 7.72 10.99 2.27
N ASP A 80 8.23 11.81 1.36
CA ASP A 80 7.66 11.95 0.02
C ASP A 80 7.51 10.57 -0.65
N LEU A 81 6.29 10.25 -1.09
CA LEU A 81 5.95 8.99 -1.74
C LEU A 81 5.73 9.25 -3.24
N CYS A 82 6.47 8.54 -4.09
CA CYS A 82 6.29 8.59 -5.53
C CYS A 82 5.75 7.24 -6.03
N VAL A 83 4.61 7.28 -6.70
CA VAL A 83 3.92 6.08 -7.23
C VAL A 83 3.47 6.31 -8.66
N SER A 84 3.16 5.24 -9.39
CA SER A 84 2.55 5.38 -10.72
C SER A 84 1.15 6.04 -10.64
N PRO A 85 0.66 6.67 -11.71
CA PRO A 85 -0.63 7.39 -11.72
C PRO A 85 -1.84 6.59 -11.26
N GLN A 86 -1.86 5.28 -11.57
CA GLN A 86 -2.98 4.40 -11.24
C GLN A 86 -2.85 3.70 -9.89
N HIS A 87 -1.70 3.82 -9.22
CA HIS A 87 -1.50 3.26 -7.89
C HIS A 87 -2.52 3.85 -6.91
N ARG A 88 -3.28 3.01 -6.22
CA ARG A 88 -4.34 3.50 -5.32
C ARG A 88 -3.83 3.68 -3.91
N ILE A 89 -4.29 4.79 -3.35
CA ILE A 89 -4.03 5.21 -1.98
C ILE A 89 -5.30 4.99 -1.18
N LEU A 90 -5.15 4.49 0.05
CA LEU A 90 -6.28 4.36 0.98
C LEU A 90 -6.70 5.75 1.46
N ILE A 91 -7.99 6.03 1.30
CA ILE A 91 -8.63 7.25 1.78
C ILE A 91 -9.62 6.86 2.86
N ARG A 92 -9.49 7.49 4.03
CA ARG A 92 -10.35 7.28 5.20
C ARG A 92 -10.72 8.64 5.76
N SER A 93 -11.89 9.14 5.37
CA SER A 93 -12.37 10.44 5.83
C SER A 93 -13.86 10.48 5.98
N LYS A 94 -14.36 11.43 6.80
CA LYS A 94 -15.81 11.69 6.89
C LYS A 94 -16.44 12.06 5.54
N ILE A 95 -15.67 12.66 4.62
CA ILE A 95 -16.16 13.02 3.29
C ILE A 95 -16.31 11.77 2.43
N ALA A 96 -15.28 10.90 2.40
CA ALA A 96 -15.34 9.64 1.68
C ALA A 96 -16.50 8.76 2.18
N HIS A 97 -16.66 8.66 3.51
CA HIS A 97 -17.75 7.91 4.12
C HIS A 97 -19.14 8.39 3.69
N ARG A 98 -19.37 9.72 3.70
CA ARG A 98 -20.65 10.28 3.24
C ARG A 98 -20.90 10.14 1.74
N MET A 99 -19.83 10.03 0.95
CA MET A 99 -19.94 9.93 -0.51
C MET A 99 -20.20 8.50 -0.98
N PHE A 100 -19.54 7.54 -0.34
CA PHE A 100 -19.46 6.18 -0.84
C PHE A 100 -20.15 5.16 0.07
N ALA A 101 -20.63 5.59 1.25
CA ALA A 101 -21.13 4.71 2.30
C ALA A 101 -20.10 3.70 2.82
N GLU A 102 -18.80 3.96 2.57
CA GLU A 102 -17.68 3.10 2.93
C GLU A 102 -16.75 3.81 3.93
N THR A 103 -16.21 3.10 4.91
CA THR A 103 -15.26 3.72 5.88
C THR A 103 -13.89 3.97 5.26
N GLU A 104 -13.49 3.15 4.30
CA GLU A 104 -12.20 3.21 3.62
C GLU A 104 -12.39 2.90 2.14
N VAL A 105 -11.75 3.68 1.27
CA VAL A 105 -11.83 3.52 -0.18
C VAL A 105 -10.47 3.65 -0.83
N LEU A 106 -10.28 3.03 -2.00
CA LEU A 106 -9.04 3.11 -2.77
C LEU A 106 -9.18 4.05 -3.96
N VAL A 107 -8.32 5.06 -4.00
CA VAL A 107 -8.34 6.12 -5.03
C VAL A 107 -7.01 6.18 -5.76
N ALA A 108 -7.04 6.11 -7.08
CA ALA A 108 -5.84 6.24 -7.91
C ALA A 108 -5.14 7.60 -7.68
N ALA A 109 -3.82 7.57 -7.49
CA ALA A 109 -3.01 8.74 -7.12
C ALA A 109 -3.23 9.93 -8.08
N LYS A 110 -3.36 9.69 -9.38
CA LYS A 110 -3.59 10.76 -10.36
C LYS A 110 -4.90 11.51 -10.18
N HIS A 111 -5.90 10.88 -9.54
CA HIS A 111 -7.17 11.54 -9.23
C HIS A 111 -7.13 12.34 -7.93
N LEU A 112 -6.07 12.19 -7.13
CA LEU A 112 -5.77 13.01 -5.95
C LEU A 112 -5.00 14.29 -6.31
N CYS A 113 -4.43 14.37 -7.51
CA CYS A 113 -3.75 15.56 -8.00
C CYS A 113 -4.63 16.81 -7.84
N GLY A 114 -4.06 17.87 -7.27
CA GLY A 114 -4.76 19.12 -6.96
C GLY A 114 -5.13 19.27 -5.49
N ILE A 115 -4.99 18.22 -4.67
CA ILE A 115 -4.76 18.38 -3.23
C ILE A 115 -3.37 18.97 -3.02
N GLU A 116 -3.23 19.88 -2.06
CA GLU A 116 -1.95 20.48 -1.73
C GLU A 116 -0.94 19.39 -1.37
N GLY A 117 0.23 19.42 -2.02
CA GLY A 117 1.25 18.41 -1.81
C GLY A 117 1.22 17.23 -2.79
N ILE A 118 0.17 17.08 -3.61
CA ILE A 118 0.01 15.93 -4.54
C ILE A 118 0.04 16.38 -5.99
N ASP A 119 1.10 16.03 -6.72
CA ASP A 119 1.37 16.52 -8.08
C ASP A 119 2.02 15.44 -8.97
N ILE A 120 1.80 15.54 -10.29
CA ILE A 120 2.54 14.73 -11.27
C ILE A 120 3.98 15.25 -11.39
N CYS A 121 4.94 14.34 -11.30
CA CYS A 121 6.36 14.65 -11.46
C CYS A 121 6.71 15.02 -12.90
N PRO A 122 7.54 16.05 -13.12
CA PRO A 122 8.13 16.28 -14.43
C PRO A 122 9.12 15.15 -14.78
N PRO A 123 9.23 14.76 -16.06
CA PRO A 123 10.10 13.66 -16.51
C PRO A 123 11.56 14.11 -16.58
N LYS A 124 12.17 14.39 -15.41
CA LYS A 124 13.56 14.86 -15.33
C LYS A 124 14.58 13.72 -15.31
N ASN A 125 14.20 12.60 -14.69
CA ASN A 125 15.05 11.42 -14.49
C ASN A 125 14.32 10.17 -14.98
N SER A 126 15.08 9.11 -15.24
CA SER A 126 14.53 7.77 -15.41
C SER A 126 13.85 7.30 -14.12
N VAL A 127 12.93 6.35 -14.24
CA VAL A 127 12.15 5.82 -13.12
C VAL A 127 12.20 4.30 -13.14
N ALA A 128 12.52 3.70 -12.00
CA ALA A 128 12.34 2.27 -11.77
C ALA A 128 11.04 2.05 -10.99
N TYR A 129 10.12 1.29 -11.58
CA TYR A 129 8.83 0.95 -11.01
C TYR A 129 8.80 -0.50 -10.52
N TYR A 130 8.38 -0.70 -9.27
CA TYR A 130 8.30 -1.99 -8.60
C TYR A 130 6.84 -2.37 -8.34
N HIS A 131 6.51 -3.62 -8.60
CA HIS A 131 5.20 -4.21 -8.37
C HIS A 131 5.31 -5.28 -7.30
N VAL A 132 4.43 -5.28 -6.32
CA VAL A 132 4.43 -6.28 -5.24
C VAL A 132 3.08 -6.98 -5.23
N LEU A 133 3.08 -8.30 -5.37
CA LEU A 133 1.89 -9.13 -5.43
C LEU A 133 1.89 -10.14 -4.28
N PHE A 134 0.72 -10.34 -3.69
CA PHE A 134 0.45 -11.30 -2.62
C PHE A 134 -0.62 -12.30 -3.09
N ASP A 135 -0.97 -13.26 -2.23
CA ASP A 135 -2.08 -14.20 -2.49
C ASP A 135 -3.42 -13.50 -2.67
N GLN A 136 -3.61 -12.38 -1.96
CA GLN A 136 -4.79 -11.53 -2.05
C GLN A 136 -4.37 -10.10 -2.37
N HIS A 137 -5.33 -9.27 -2.77
CA HIS A 137 -5.09 -7.84 -2.82
C HIS A 137 -4.94 -7.32 -1.38
N GLU A 138 -3.84 -6.65 -1.06
CA GLU A 138 -3.49 -6.22 0.30
C GLU A 138 -3.35 -4.69 0.38
N ILE A 139 -3.51 -4.15 1.59
CA ILE A 139 -3.10 -2.78 1.91
C ILE A 139 -1.75 -2.85 2.64
N LEU A 140 -0.75 -2.14 2.11
CA LEU A 140 0.61 -2.06 2.62
C LEU A 140 0.87 -0.68 3.23
N PHE A 141 2.01 -0.54 3.92
CA PHE A 141 2.50 0.74 4.43
C PHE A 141 3.75 1.17 3.66
N ALA A 142 3.58 2.11 2.72
CA ALA A 142 4.63 2.66 1.87
C ALA A 142 4.97 4.10 2.29
N ASN A 143 6.19 4.35 2.75
CA ASN A 143 6.59 5.60 3.42
C ASN A 143 5.57 6.00 4.51
N ASN A 144 5.05 5.01 5.25
CA ASN A 144 3.99 5.15 6.25
C ASN A 144 2.58 5.53 5.72
N ALA A 145 2.39 5.68 4.40
CA ALA A 145 1.06 5.81 3.81
C ALA A 145 0.45 4.43 3.52
N GLU A 146 -0.87 4.31 3.73
CA GLU A 146 -1.65 3.12 3.41
C GLU A 146 -1.90 3.08 1.88
N THR A 147 -1.32 2.10 1.19
CA THR A 147 -1.42 1.95 -0.27
C THR A 147 -1.75 0.52 -0.66
N GLU A 148 -2.19 0.32 -1.89
CA GLU A 148 -2.57 -1.00 -2.39
C GLU A 148 -1.35 -1.84 -2.85
N SER A 149 -1.45 -3.17 -2.80
CA SER A 149 -0.56 -4.08 -3.53
C SER A 149 -1.01 -4.23 -4.99
N LEU A 150 -0.27 -4.95 -5.82
CA LEU A 150 -0.74 -5.24 -7.19
C LEU A 150 -2.07 -5.99 -7.14
N TYR A 151 -3.11 -5.37 -7.71
CA TYR A 151 -4.41 -5.97 -7.92
C TYR A 151 -4.49 -6.60 -9.31
N LEU A 152 -4.72 -7.91 -9.40
CA LEU A 152 -4.79 -8.67 -10.65
C LEU A 152 -6.12 -8.53 -11.40
N GLY A 153 -6.73 -7.34 -11.36
CA GLY A 153 -7.97 -7.04 -12.09
C GLY A 153 -7.91 -7.38 -13.60
N PRO A 154 -9.06 -7.43 -14.29
CA PRO A 154 -9.14 -7.87 -15.70
C PRO A 154 -8.15 -7.20 -16.66
N GLU A 155 -7.74 -5.96 -16.37
CA GLU A 155 -6.81 -5.17 -17.18
C GLU A 155 -5.34 -5.32 -16.76
N ALA A 156 -5.05 -5.74 -15.52
CA ALA A 156 -3.71 -5.72 -14.94
C ALA A 156 -2.72 -6.65 -15.67
N LEU A 157 -3.19 -7.81 -16.13
CA LEU A 157 -2.40 -8.79 -16.89
C LEU A 157 -2.00 -8.33 -18.29
N ASN A 158 -2.83 -7.52 -18.93
CA ASN A 158 -2.55 -7.02 -20.28
C ASN A 158 -1.49 -5.93 -20.25
N CYS A 159 -1.29 -5.34 -19.07
CA CYS A 159 -0.30 -4.33 -18.86
C CYS A 159 1.07 -5.00 -18.70
N VAL A 160 1.21 -6.04 -17.85
CA VAL A 160 2.53 -6.66 -17.57
C VAL A 160 3.18 -7.23 -18.84
N GLY A 161 4.49 -7.02 -18.98
CA GLY A 161 5.25 -7.55 -20.12
C GLY A 161 5.10 -9.07 -20.22
N PHE A 162 5.24 -9.63 -21.43
CA PHE A 162 4.96 -11.05 -21.71
C PHE A 162 5.58 -12.03 -20.70
N CYS A 163 6.85 -11.81 -20.33
CA CYS A 163 7.55 -12.65 -19.34
C CYS A 163 6.89 -12.56 -17.95
N ALA A 164 6.62 -11.36 -17.45
CA ALA A 164 5.97 -11.14 -16.16
C ALA A 164 4.53 -11.71 -16.16
N ARG A 165 3.79 -11.54 -17.25
CA ARG A 165 2.47 -12.17 -17.42
C ARG A 165 2.55 -13.69 -17.31
N THR A 166 3.51 -14.29 -18.00
CA THR A 166 3.69 -15.75 -18.02
C THR A 166 4.05 -16.28 -16.65
N GLU A 167 4.87 -15.55 -15.90
CA GLU A 167 5.24 -15.88 -14.52
C GLU A 167 4.05 -15.77 -13.56
N ILE A 168 3.34 -14.63 -13.55
CA ILE A 168 2.15 -14.44 -12.72
C ILE A 168 1.10 -15.53 -13.00
N GLN A 169 0.86 -15.87 -14.27
CA GLN A 169 -0.09 -16.92 -14.64
C GLN A 169 0.39 -18.35 -14.29
N LYS A 170 1.67 -18.55 -14.01
CA LYS A 170 2.17 -19.83 -13.47
C LYS A 170 1.97 -19.90 -11.96
N LEU A 171 2.15 -18.78 -11.26
CA LEU A 171 1.95 -18.67 -9.81
C LEU A 171 0.46 -18.69 -9.44
N PHE A 172 -0.38 -18.07 -10.27
CA PHE A 172 -1.83 -17.95 -10.10
C PHE A 172 -2.54 -18.44 -11.37
N PRO A 173 -2.69 -19.77 -11.55
CA PRO A 173 -3.31 -20.34 -12.75
C PRO A 173 -4.75 -19.86 -12.99
N GLU A 174 -5.50 -19.61 -11.91
CA GLU A 174 -6.89 -19.12 -11.91
C GLU A 174 -7.05 -17.80 -12.66
N VAL A 175 -5.98 -17.01 -12.77
CA VAL A 175 -5.95 -15.73 -13.48
C VAL A 175 -6.15 -15.89 -15.01
N ARG A 176 -6.11 -17.13 -15.52
CA ARG A 176 -6.44 -17.47 -16.92
C ARG A 176 -7.92 -17.79 -17.12
N GLU A 177 -8.68 -18.02 -16.05
CA GLU A 177 -10.09 -18.39 -16.12
C GLU A 177 -10.93 -17.18 -16.55
N LEU A 178 -11.92 -17.41 -17.40
CA LEU A 178 -12.75 -16.33 -17.98
C LEU A 178 -13.65 -15.65 -16.94
N ASP A 179 -13.97 -16.36 -15.86
CA ASP A 179 -14.79 -15.94 -14.73
C ASP A 179 -13.97 -15.51 -13.50
N PHE A 180 -12.63 -15.46 -13.62
CA PHE A 180 -11.77 -14.96 -12.55
C PHE A 180 -12.08 -13.49 -12.24
N ALA A 181 -12.73 -13.28 -11.10
CA ALA A 181 -13.07 -11.98 -10.56
C ALA A 181 -12.26 -11.73 -9.28
N PRO A 182 -11.04 -11.17 -9.38
CA PRO A 182 -10.25 -10.87 -8.19
C PRO A 182 -11.01 -9.87 -7.32
N LYS A 183 -10.99 -10.07 -6.01
CA LYS A 183 -11.67 -9.18 -5.06
C LYS A 183 -10.70 -8.09 -4.61
N PRO A 184 -11.04 -6.79 -4.75
CA PRO A 184 -10.21 -5.75 -4.19
C PRO A 184 -10.36 -5.72 -2.65
N CYS A 185 -9.29 -5.37 -1.92
CA CYS A 185 -9.32 -5.28 -0.46
C CYS A 185 -10.27 -4.19 0.07
N ARG A 186 -10.56 -3.17 -0.75
CA ARG A 186 -11.52 -2.09 -0.46
C ARG A 186 -12.23 -1.65 -1.74
N ALA A 187 -13.31 -0.88 -1.58
CA ALA A 187 -14.04 -0.30 -2.70
C ALA A 187 -13.15 0.60 -3.57
N LEU A 188 -13.17 0.36 -4.88
CA LEU A 188 -12.43 1.16 -5.85
C LEU A 188 -13.28 2.34 -6.31
N VAL A 189 -12.77 3.56 -6.13
CA VAL A 189 -13.51 4.77 -6.55
C VAL A 189 -13.21 5.08 -8.02
N SER A 190 -14.25 5.45 -8.77
CA SER A 190 -14.10 5.90 -10.15
C SER A 190 -13.38 7.25 -10.22
N GLY A 191 -12.72 7.55 -11.34
CA GLY A 191 -12.01 8.82 -11.48
C GLY A 191 -12.91 10.05 -11.37
N ARG A 192 -14.17 9.96 -11.83
CA ARG A 192 -15.14 11.07 -11.72
C ARG A 192 -15.47 11.36 -10.25
N GLU A 193 -15.80 10.33 -9.50
CA GLU A 193 -16.16 10.43 -8.08
C GLU A 193 -14.97 10.87 -7.23
N ALA A 194 -13.78 10.34 -7.50
CA ALA A 194 -12.55 10.74 -6.83
C ALA A 194 -12.27 12.25 -6.97
N ARG A 195 -12.42 12.80 -8.18
CA ARG A 195 -12.24 14.26 -8.41
C ARG A 195 -13.29 15.10 -7.67
N GLN A 196 -14.54 14.62 -7.57
CA GLN A 196 -15.57 15.28 -6.77
C GLN A 196 -15.23 15.26 -5.27
N MET A 197 -14.71 14.12 -4.78
CA MET A 197 -14.25 13.97 -3.40
C MET A 197 -13.10 14.96 -3.12
N VAL A 198 -12.09 15.03 -3.99
CA VAL A 198 -10.99 16.00 -3.89
C VAL A 198 -11.49 17.44 -3.81
N SER A 199 -12.44 17.83 -4.67
CA SER A 199 -13.03 19.17 -4.63
C SER A 199 -13.67 19.48 -3.27
N ARG A 200 -14.35 18.50 -2.66
CA ARG A 200 -14.95 18.64 -1.32
C ARG A 200 -13.89 18.72 -0.22
N HIS A 201 -12.82 17.94 -0.28
CA HIS A 201 -11.71 18.05 0.69
C HIS A 201 -11.09 19.45 0.67
N LYS A 202 -10.82 19.98 -0.53
CA LYS A 202 -10.30 21.34 -0.70
C LYS A 202 -11.26 22.39 -0.16
N LYS A 203 -12.54 22.33 -0.54
CA LYS A 203 -13.56 23.29 -0.12
C LYS A 203 -13.73 23.34 1.40
N ASN A 204 -13.57 22.19 2.08
CA ASN A 204 -13.80 22.08 3.52
C ASN A 204 -12.51 22.05 4.36
N ALA A 205 -11.34 22.22 3.73
CA ALA A 205 -10.03 22.12 4.38
C ALA A 205 -9.89 20.85 5.25
N ARG A 206 -10.22 19.68 4.68
CA ARG A 206 -10.12 18.38 5.38
C ARG A 206 -9.06 17.50 4.75
N THR A 207 -8.29 16.81 5.58
CA THR A 207 -7.32 15.77 5.21
C THR A 207 -8.00 14.57 4.55
N LEU A 208 -7.28 13.85 3.70
CA LEU A 208 -7.76 12.64 3.01
C LEU A 208 -7.79 11.43 3.95
N VAL A 209 -6.88 11.39 4.91
CA VAL A 209 -6.78 10.36 5.95
C VAL A 209 -6.97 11.04 7.30
N ASP A 210 -8.10 10.76 7.93
CA ASP A 210 -8.43 11.19 9.27
C ASP A 210 -7.81 10.23 10.29
N ILE A 211 -7.33 10.77 11.41
CA ILE A 211 -7.14 10.00 12.65
C ILE A 211 -8.53 9.75 13.22
N LEU A 212 -9.28 8.81 12.66
CA LEU A 212 -10.50 8.36 13.32
C LEU A 212 -10.07 7.65 14.61
N PRO A 213 -10.70 7.93 15.76
CA PRO A 213 -10.45 7.13 16.95
C PRO A 213 -10.74 5.68 16.58
N LEU A 214 -9.74 4.82 16.76
CA LEU A 214 -9.87 3.38 16.68
C LEU A 214 -11.01 2.97 17.61
N GLN A 215 -12.24 2.82 17.10
CA GLN A 215 -13.23 1.98 17.76
C GLN A 215 -12.77 0.54 17.53
N ASN A 216 -11.76 0.10 18.29
CA ASN A 216 -11.22 -1.25 18.23
C ASN A 216 -11.53 -1.95 19.56
N PRO A 217 -12.44 -2.94 19.59
CA PRO A 217 -12.62 -3.82 20.75
C PRO A 217 -11.41 -4.76 20.98
N CYS A 218 -10.48 -4.86 20.03
CA CYS A 218 -9.30 -5.74 20.11
C CYS A 218 -8.07 -5.15 20.84
N GLY A 219 -8.15 -3.93 21.39
CA GLY A 219 -7.03 -3.29 22.10
C GLY A 219 -6.63 -3.94 23.43
N HIS A 220 -7.47 -4.83 23.99
CA HIS A 220 -7.17 -5.55 25.24
C HIS A 220 -6.23 -6.75 25.04
N ALA A 221 -6.32 -7.45 23.91
CA ALA A 221 -5.64 -8.74 23.74
C ALA A 221 -4.10 -8.62 23.63
N LEU A 222 -3.57 -7.50 23.12
CA LEU A 222 -2.11 -7.31 23.00
C LEU A 222 -1.48 -6.78 24.31
N ALA A 223 -2.23 -6.03 25.11
CA ALA A 223 -1.77 -5.53 26.41
C ALA A 223 -1.67 -6.66 27.45
N GLU A 224 -2.63 -7.59 27.45
CA GLU A 224 -2.62 -8.75 28.35
C GLU A 224 -1.50 -9.75 28.03
N ALA A 225 -1.16 -9.95 26.76
CA ALA A 225 -0.10 -10.86 26.34
C ALA A 225 1.33 -10.38 26.72
N ILE A 226 1.53 -9.06 26.87
CA ILE A 226 2.81 -8.47 27.27
C ILE A 226 2.94 -8.44 28.80
N ALA A 227 1.85 -8.25 29.54
CA ALA A 227 1.84 -8.29 31.01
C ALA A 227 2.17 -9.69 31.57
N GLN A 228 1.78 -10.77 30.89
CA GLN A 228 1.95 -12.14 31.37
C GLN A 228 3.35 -12.76 31.14
N ARG A 229 4.27 -12.07 30.46
CA ARG A 229 5.65 -12.55 30.22
C ARG A 229 6.71 -11.94 31.16
N SER A 230 6.27 -11.17 32.16
CA SER A 230 7.16 -10.38 33.03
C SER A 230 7.19 -10.87 34.49
N GLU A 231 7.11 -12.17 34.73
CA GLU A 231 7.35 -12.76 36.06
C GLU A 231 8.56 -13.72 35.98
N PRO A 232 9.73 -13.36 36.53
CA PRO A 232 10.85 -14.28 36.64
C PRO A 232 10.58 -15.34 37.71
N GLY A 233 10.48 -16.58 37.26
CA GLY A 233 10.25 -17.76 38.10
C GLY A 233 11.26 -17.90 39.23
N SER A 234 10.75 -17.93 40.47
CA SER A 234 11.46 -18.31 41.68
C SER A 234 12.02 -19.75 41.52
N ARG A 235 13.33 -19.87 41.31
CA ARG A 235 14.05 -21.14 41.42
C ARG A 235 14.18 -21.51 42.90
N ARG A 236 13.62 -22.67 43.24
CA ARG A 236 13.86 -23.41 44.48
C ARG A 236 15.36 -23.59 44.72
N ALA A 237 15.89 -23.04 45.80
CA ALA A 237 17.20 -23.41 46.34
C ALA A 237 17.03 -24.64 47.25
N GLY A 238 17.64 -25.74 46.82
CA GLY A 238 17.73 -26.97 47.60
C GLY A 238 18.75 -26.88 48.73
N ALA A 239 18.51 -27.70 49.74
CA ALA A 239 19.25 -27.86 50.98
C ALA A 239 20.74 -28.22 50.82
N ARG A 240 21.58 -27.75 51.77
CA ARG A 240 22.81 -28.36 52.32
C ARG A 240 23.09 -27.67 53.68
N HIS A 241 22.92 -28.40 54.80
CA HIS A 241 23.99 -28.94 55.68
C HIS A 241 24.86 -27.89 56.38
N GLU A 242 24.72 -27.75 57.71
CA GLU A 242 25.88 -27.76 58.62
C GLU A 242 25.49 -28.11 60.07
N LYS A 243 26.28 -29.01 60.68
CA LYS A 243 26.31 -29.35 62.11
C LYS A 243 27.20 -28.32 62.83
N VAL A 244 26.85 -27.91 64.05
CA VAL A 244 27.59 -28.12 65.33
C VAL A 244 26.60 -27.92 66.46
#